data_AF-A0A7D8YKW4-F1
#
_entry.id   AF-A0A7D8YKW4-F1
#
_cell.length_a   1.000
_cell.length_b   1.000
_cell.length_c   1.000
_cell.angle_alpha   90.00
_cell.angle_beta   90.00
_cell.angle_gamma   90.00
#
_symmetry.space_group_name_H-M   'P 1'
#
loop_
_entity.id
_entity.type
_entity.pdbx_description
1 polymer ?
#
loop_
_entity_poly.entity_id
_entity_poly.type
_entity_poly.pdbx_seq_one_letter_code
_entity_poly.pdbx_strand_id
1 'polypeptide(L)'
;MQILVIGGSGRTGRLVIEEALSKGHTITALVRKTASVSPATGVTIIEGPLTSPWIESAITASPVPPTAVIVTLASLRVSDSPFSAPTSPPSMMTDAHVALIAAMKRHGMKKLVTLSAFGVGDSMPNLILPMRLILTHSPVGVGFRDHFEGEKVIRSSGLDWTIVKPAMLKDGERKEVKLWGEQGKGIGMMPSANRASVAGFLVQCAESDKWNGIAPVIAD
;
A
#
# COMPACT_ATOMS: atom_id res chain seq x y z
N MET A 1 -3.69 18.44 -2.02
CA MET A 1 -4.08 17.74 -3.27
C MET A 1 -5.24 16.79 -2.99
N GLN A 2 -5.93 16.28 -4.02
CA GLN A 2 -6.92 15.22 -3.85
C GLN A 2 -6.22 13.86 -4.02
N ILE A 3 -6.31 12.98 -3.01
CA ILE A 3 -5.71 11.65 -3.02
C ILE A 3 -6.80 10.57 -2.91
N LEU A 4 -6.74 9.56 -3.77
CA LEU A 4 -7.56 8.36 -3.63
C LEU A 4 -6.80 7.33 -2.79
N VAL A 5 -7.39 6.87 -1.68
CA VAL A 5 -6.83 5.85 -0.80
C VAL A 5 -7.60 4.55 -0.95
N ILE A 6 -6.92 3.50 -1.39
CA ILE A 6 -7.43 2.13 -1.46
C ILE A 6 -6.91 1.36 -0.25
N GLY A 7 -7.82 0.79 0.54
CA GLY A 7 -7.45 0.13 1.79
C GLY A 7 -7.35 1.08 3.00
N GLY A 8 -8.03 2.23 2.93
CA GLY A 8 -8.06 3.25 3.99
C GLY A 8 -8.60 2.76 5.34
N SER A 9 -9.31 1.63 5.37
CA SER A 9 -9.79 0.99 6.59
C SER A 9 -8.74 0.19 7.37
N GLY A 10 -7.59 -0.10 6.75
CA GLY A 10 -6.50 -0.87 7.36
C GLY A 10 -5.69 -0.04 8.35
N ARG A 11 -4.90 -0.71 9.19
CA ARG A 11 -4.05 -0.06 10.21
C ARG A 11 -3.14 1.03 9.65
N THR A 12 -2.47 0.76 8.53
CA THR A 12 -1.62 1.76 7.85
C THR A 12 -2.47 2.76 7.05
N GLY A 13 -3.56 2.30 6.42
CA GLY A 13 -4.44 3.15 5.60
C GLY A 13 -5.07 4.30 6.39
N ARG A 14 -5.48 4.05 7.63
CA ARG A 14 -6.01 5.12 8.52
C ARG A 14 -4.97 6.19 8.81
N LEU A 15 -3.74 5.79 9.11
CA LEU A 15 -2.63 6.72 9.34
C LEU A 15 -2.27 7.50 8.08
N VAL A 16 -2.41 6.91 6.89
CA VAL A 16 -2.24 7.63 5.61
C VAL A 16 -3.30 8.72 5.46
N ILE A 17 -4.56 8.43 5.80
CA ILE A 17 -5.64 9.41 5.76
C ILE A 17 -5.34 10.55 6.74
N GLU A 18 -4.99 10.23 7.99
CA GLU A 18 -4.65 11.21 9.03
C GLU A 18 -3.47 12.09 8.63
N GLU A 19 -2.38 11.49 8.14
CA GLU A 19 -1.20 12.23 7.67
C GLU A 19 -1.56 13.17 6.50
N ALA A 20 -2.30 12.67 5.51
CA ALA A 20 -2.65 13.47 4.33
C ALA A 20 -3.55 14.66 4.71
N LEU A 21 -4.54 14.44 5.59
CA LEU A 21 -5.38 15.52 6.12
C LEU A 21 -4.57 16.55 6.91
N SER A 22 -3.58 16.11 7.71
CA SER A 22 -2.72 17.01 8.49
C SER A 22 -1.90 17.96 7.60
N LYS A 23 -1.64 17.56 6.35
CA LYS A 23 -0.97 18.34 5.30
C LYS A 23 -1.92 19.15 4.41
N GLY A 24 -3.19 19.26 4.78
CA GLY A 24 -4.21 20.00 4.03
C GLY A 24 -4.61 19.33 2.71
N HIS A 25 -4.39 18.02 2.57
CA HIS A 25 -4.93 17.28 1.43
C HIS A 25 -6.37 16.86 1.69
N THR A 26 -7.08 16.57 0.60
CA THR A 26 -8.42 15.99 0.63
C THR A 26 -8.34 14.55 0.13
N ILE A 27 -9.22 13.70 0.66
CA ILE A 27 -9.13 12.26 0.49
C ILE A 27 -10.45 11.74 -0.07
N THR A 28 -10.38 10.85 -1.06
CA THR A 28 -11.43 9.86 -1.29
C THR A 28 -10.92 8.51 -0.79
N ALA A 29 -11.64 7.84 0.11
CA ALA A 29 -11.29 6.52 0.60
C ALA A 29 -12.29 5.48 0.07
N LEU A 30 -11.82 4.50 -0.70
CA LEU A 30 -12.62 3.33 -1.08
C LEU A 30 -12.39 2.22 -0.06
N VAL A 31 -13.44 1.88 0.69
CA VAL A 31 -13.41 0.89 1.77
C VAL A 31 -14.52 -0.13 1.62
N ARG A 32 -14.29 -1.36 2.08
CA ARG A 32 -15.32 -2.41 2.04
C ARG A 32 -16.41 -2.28 3.09
N LYS A 33 -16.10 -1.62 4.22
CA LYS A 33 -17.02 -1.45 5.34
C LYS A 33 -16.75 -0.13 6.04
N THR A 34 -17.74 0.77 6.09
CA THR A 34 -17.59 2.15 6.56
C THR A 34 -17.26 2.29 8.04
N ALA A 35 -17.71 1.36 8.89
CA ALA A 35 -17.45 1.36 10.35
C ALA A 35 -15.97 1.37 10.76
N SER A 36 -15.06 1.35 9.78
CA SER A 36 -13.63 1.28 9.94
C SER A 36 -12.90 2.60 9.59
N VAL A 37 -13.59 3.65 9.16
CA VAL A 37 -13.01 4.98 8.91
C VAL A 37 -13.95 6.04 9.48
N SER A 38 -13.42 6.89 10.38
CA SER A 38 -14.19 7.97 10.99
C SER A 38 -14.49 9.06 9.96
N PRO A 39 -15.75 9.55 9.87
CA PRO A 39 -16.05 10.74 9.10
C PRO A 39 -15.21 11.92 9.59
N ALA A 40 -14.60 12.64 8.65
CA ALA A 40 -13.80 13.83 8.95
C ALA A 40 -13.94 14.84 7.80
N THR A 41 -13.79 16.12 8.12
CA THR A 41 -13.74 17.17 7.10
C THR A 41 -12.58 16.88 6.13
N GLY A 42 -12.86 16.92 4.82
CA GLY A 42 -11.87 16.62 3.79
C GLY A 42 -11.75 15.13 3.44
N VAL A 43 -12.61 14.26 3.99
CA VAL A 43 -12.68 12.83 3.61
C VAL A 43 -14.03 12.49 2.99
N THR A 44 -14.00 11.97 1.77
CA THR A 44 -15.14 11.33 1.10
C THR A 44 -14.97 9.82 1.18
N ILE A 45 -15.93 9.13 1.80
CA ILE A 45 -15.88 7.66 1.95
C ILE A 45 -16.80 7.03 0.92
N ILE A 46 -16.26 6.12 0.11
CA ILE A 46 -17.03 5.27 -0.80
C ILE A 46 -17.00 3.85 -0.25
N GLU A 47 -18.17 3.32 0.09
CA GLU A 47 -18.31 1.96 0.59
C GLU A 47 -18.57 0.99 -0.55
N GLY A 48 -17.65 0.07 -0.83
CA GLY A 48 -17.85 -0.93 -1.87
C GLY A 48 -16.72 -1.94 -2.00
N PRO A 49 -16.97 -3.05 -2.72
CA PRO A 49 -15.91 -3.95 -3.14
C PRO A 49 -14.94 -3.25 -4.10
N LEU A 50 -13.71 -3.76 -4.17
CA LEU A 50 -12.67 -3.22 -5.03
C LEU A 50 -12.80 -3.73 -6.47
N THR A 51 -13.93 -3.42 -7.11
CA THR A 51 -14.22 -3.75 -8.51
C THR A 51 -14.32 -2.48 -9.34
N SER A 52 -14.22 -2.61 -10.67
CA SER A 52 -14.19 -1.47 -11.59
C SER A 52 -15.29 -0.43 -11.33
N PRO A 53 -16.58 -0.75 -11.14
CA PRO A 53 -17.62 0.25 -10.91
C PRO A 53 -17.41 1.11 -9.66
N TRP A 54 -16.90 0.51 -8.58
CA TRP A 54 -16.65 1.21 -7.31
C TRP A 54 -15.36 2.02 -7.36
N ILE A 55 -14.35 1.54 -8.07
CA ILE A 55 -13.13 2.31 -8.34
C ILE A 55 -13.47 3.55 -9.17
N GLU A 56 -14.28 3.40 -10.22
CA GLU A 56 -14.77 4.52 -11.04
C GLU A 56 -15.51 5.55 -10.18
N SER A 57 -16.46 5.06 -9.36
CA SER A 57 -17.22 5.91 -8.44
C SER A 57 -16.31 6.65 -7.45
N ALA A 58 -15.25 6.01 -6.95
CA ALA A 58 -14.29 6.63 -6.05
C ALA A 58 -13.40 7.69 -6.74
N ILE A 59 -13.05 7.48 -8.00
CA ILE A 59 -12.31 8.49 -8.78
C ILE A 59 -13.18 9.73 -9.02
N THR A 60 -14.48 9.56 -9.28
CA THR A 60 -15.40 10.66 -9.61
C THR A 60 -16.15 11.23 -8.41
N ALA A 61 -15.91 10.74 -7.19
CA ALA A 61 -16.66 11.13 -6.00
C ALA A 61 -16.41 12.57 -5.53
N SER A 62 -15.27 13.15 -5.90
CA SER A 62 -14.89 14.52 -5.55
C SER A 62 -15.02 15.44 -6.76
N PRO A 63 -15.42 16.71 -6.57
CA PRO A 63 -15.43 17.70 -7.66
C PRO A 63 -14.05 17.89 -8.32
N VAL A 64 -12.98 17.61 -7.57
CA VAL A 64 -11.61 17.62 -8.07
C VAL A 64 -11.16 16.17 -8.23
N PRO A 65 -10.78 15.73 -9.45
CA PRO A 65 -10.24 14.40 -9.65
C PRO A 65 -8.99 14.14 -8.80
N PRO A 66 -8.80 12.93 -8.25
CA PRO A 66 -7.58 12.59 -7.53
C PRO A 66 -6.34 12.74 -8.42
N THR A 67 -5.29 13.37 -7.90
CA THR A 67 -4.01 13.52 -8.60
C THR A 67 -3.04 12.39 -8.29
N ALA A 68 -3.29 11.64 -7.21
CA ALA A 68 -2.51 10.46 -6.82
C ALA A 68 -3.40 9.37 -6.19
N VAL A 69 -2.96 8.13 -6.32
CA VAL A 69 -3.56 6.98 -5.64
C VAL A 69 -2.56 6.37 -4.67
N ILE A 70 -2.99 6.13 -3.43
CA ILE A 70 -2.22 5.38 -2.43
C ILE A 70 -2.95 4.06 -2.15
N VAL A 71 -2.24 2.94 -2.27
CA VAL A 71 -2.78 1.60 -2.02
C VAL A 71 -2.10 1.00 -0.78
N THR A 72 -2.90 0.68 0.25
CA THR A 72 -2.42 0.05 1.49
C THR A 72 -3.08 -1.32 1.72
N LEU A 73 -3.32 -2.05 0.64
CA LEU A 73 -3.94 -3.38 0.72
C LEU A 73 -2.98 -4.40 1.31
N ALA A 74 -3.55 -5.34 2.06
CA ALA A 74 -2.88 -6.53 2.56
C ALA A 74 -3.88 -7.69 2.56
N SER A 75 -3.40 -8.91 2.43
CA SER A 75 -4.26 -10.10 2.55
C SER A 75 -4.91 -10.14 3.94
N LEU A 76 -6.25 -10.17 3.99
CA LEU A 76 -6.95 -10.40 5.25
C LEU A 76 -6.75 -11.84 5.72
N ARG A 77 -6.75 -12.00 7.03
CA ARG A 77 -6.66 -13.30 7.70
C ARG A 77 -7.73 -13.41 8.78
N VAL A 78 -7.93 -14.63 9.28
CA VAL A 78 -8.89 -14.92 10.36
C VAL A 78 -8.53 -14.18 11.66
N SER A 79 -7.24 -13.96 11.93
CA SER A 79 -6.77 -13.15 13.05
C SER A 79 -5.56 -12.30 12.67
N ASP A 80 -5.12 -11.44 13.57
CA ASP A 80 -3.91 -10.62 13.37
C ASP A 80 -2.61 -11.44 13.33
N SER A 81 -2.66 -12.74 13.65
CA SER A 81 -1.51 -13.62 13.53
C SER A 81 -1.11 -13.81 12.07
N PRO A 82 0.18 -13.64 11.71
CA PRO A 82 0.67 -13.86 10.35
C PRO A 82 0.50 -15.32 9.90
N PHE A 83 0.43 -16.27 10.84
CA PHE A 83 0.22 -17.69 10.56
C PHE A 83 -1.25 -18.08 10.43
N SER A 84 -2.19 -17.17 10.70
CA SER A 84 -3.61 -17.46 10.58
C SER A 84 -4.03 -17.61 9.10
N ALA A 85 -5.08 -18.41 8.88
CA ALA A 85 -5.57 -18.71 7.54
C ALA A 85 -5.98 -17.43 6.80
N PRO A 86 -5.59 -17.26 5.52
CA PRO A 86 -6.07 -16.15 4.72
C PRO A 86 -7.57 -16.28 4.47
N THR A 87 -8.29 -15.17 4.54
CA THR A 87 -9.73 -15.08 4.20
C THR A 87 -9.96 -14.38 2.87
N SER A 88 -8.90 -13.83 2.26
CA SER A 88 -8.94 -13.20 0.95
C SER A 88 -8.57 -14.20 -0.15
N PRO A 89 -9.10 -14.05 -1.37
CA PRO A 89 -8.61 -14.78 -2.54
C PRO A 89 -7.10 -14.62 -2.71
N PRO A 90 -6.38 -15.64 -3.20
CA PRO A 90 -4.92 -15.60 -3.33
C PRO A 90 -4.36 -14.49 -4.23
N SER A 91 -5.17 -13.94 -5.15
CA SER A 91 -4.79 -12.89 -6.11
C SER A 91 -5.43 -11.53 -5.80
N MET A 92 -6.03 -11.35 -4.61
CA MET A 92 -6.87 -10.18 -4.31
C MET A 92 -6.14 -8.85 -4.53
N MET A 93 -4.86 -8.75 -4.16
CA MET A 93 -4.09 -7.53 -4.37
C MET A 93 -3.70 -7.35 -5.83
N THR A 94 -3.35 -8.44 -6.53
CA THR A 94 -3.06 -8.38 -7.97
C THR A 94 -4.28 -7.92 -8.76
N ASP A 95 -5.44 -8.53 -8.55
CA ASP A 95 -6.69 -8.22 -9.25
C ASP A 95 -7.13 -6.77 -8.99
N ALA A 96 -6.95 -6.32 -7.75
CA ALA A 96 -7.16 -4.94 -7.35
C ALA A 96 -6.29 -3.95 -8.14
N HIS A 97 -4.99 -4.22 -8.27
CA HIS A 97 -4.09 -3.37 -9.05
C HIS A 97 -4.45 -3.37 -10.53
N VAL A 98 -4.82 -4.52 -11.12
CA VAL A 98 -5.26 -4.60 -12.52
C VAL A 98 -6.48 -3.69 -12.76
N ALA A 99 -7.51 -3.82 -11.92
CA ALA A 99 -8.72 -3.01 -12.04
C ALA A 99 -8.45 -1.51 -11.82
N LEU A 100 -7.63 -1.18 -10.82
CA LEU A 100 -7.26 0.19 -10.47
C LEU A 100 -6.45 0.85 -11.58
N ILE A 101 -5.41 0.18 -12.09
CA ILE A 101 -4.54 0.72 -13.15
C ILE A 101 -5.36 0.97 -14.42
N ALA A 102 -6.29 0.08 -14.77
CA ALA A 102 -7.19 0.28 -15.91
C ALA A 102 -8.05 1.54 -15.73
N ALA A 103 -8.59 1.77 -14.54
CA ALA A 103 -9.38 2.97 -14.23
C ALA A 103 -8.52 4.24 -14.24
N MET A 104 -7.34 4.20 -13.61
CA MET A 104 -6.39 5.32 -13.62
C MET A 104 -6.04 5.76 -15.03
N LYS A 105 -5.76 4.81 -15.94
CA LYS A 105 -5.48 5.10 -17.35
C LYS A 105 -6.66 5.77 -18.06
N ARG A 106 -7.90 5.32 -17.82
CA ARG A 106 -9.11 5.94 -18.41
C ARG A 106 -9.27 7.39 -17.97
N HIS A 107 -8.92 7.70 -16.73
CA HIS A 107 -8.99 9.05 -16.16
C HIS A 107 -7.70 9.88 -16.32
N GLY A 108 -6.71 9.37 -17.05
CA GLY A 108 -5.43 10.08 -17.25
C GLY A 108 -4.59 10.26 -15.99
N MET A 109 -4.90 9.52 -14.92
CA MET A 109 -4.15 9.55 -13.66
C MET A 109 -2.84 8.79 -13.81
N LYS A 110 -1.73 9.39 -13.36
CA LYS A 110 -0.39 8.81 -13.53
C LYS A 110 0.25 8.33 -12.24
N LYS A 111 -0.04 8.98 -11.11
CA LYS A 111 0.68 8.78 -9.85
C LYS A 111 0.10 7.64 -9.01
N LEU A 112 0.87 6.57 -8.82
CA LEU A 112 0.47 5.39 -8.02
C LEU A 112 1.52 5.06 -6.95
N VAL A 113 1.15 5.12 -5.68
CA VAL A 113 2.01 4.70 -4.57
C VAL A 113 1.39 3.46 -3.92
N THR A 114 2.14 2.36 -3.85
CA THR A 114 1.64 1.12 -3.23
C THR A 114 2.50 0.69 -2.05
N LEU A 115 1.85 0.13 -1.05
CA LEU A 115 2.47 -0.56 0.06
C LEU A 115 2.63 -2.05 -0.27
N SER A 116 3.87 -2.49 -0.39
CA SER A 116 4.25 -3.90 -0.50
C SER A 116 4.92 -4.33 0.82
N ALA A 117 5.92 -5.23 0.77
CA ALA A 117 6.65 -5.70 1.93
C ALA A 117 8.12 -6.04 1.62
N PHE A 118 8.99 -5.84 2.60
CA PHE A 118 10.34 -6.40 2.57
C PHE A 118 10.27 -7.92 2.61
N GLY A 119 10.92 -8.59 1.67
CA GLY A 119 10.80 -10.03 1.44
C GLY A 119 10.05 -10.41 0.16
N VAL A 120 9.49 -9.43 -0.55
CA VAL A 120 8.85 -9.64 -1.87
C VAL A 120 9.89 -9.51 -2.98
N GLY A 121 9.86 -10.42 -3.96
CA GLY A 121 10.72 -10.38 -5.15
C GLY A 121 12.22 -10.29 -4.80
N ASP A 122 12.91 -9.33 -5.41
CA ASP A 122 14.37 -9.14 -5.30
C ASP A 122 14.87 -8.79 -3.90
N SER A 123 13.97 -8.50 -2.96
CA SER A 123 14.31 -8.27 -1.56
C SER A 123 14.36 -9.54 -0.71
N MET A 124 13.80 -10.66 -1.20
CA MET A 124 13.78 -11.96 -0.51
C MET A 124 15.18 -12.48 -0.13
N PRO A 125 16.23 -12.39 -0.97
CA PRO A 125 17.57 -12.88 -0.61
C PRO A 125 18.21 -12.15 0.57
N ASN A 126 17.76 -10.94 0.92
CA ASN A 126 18.30 -10.16 2.03
C ASN A 126 17.54 -10.38 3.35
N LEU A 127 16.56 -11.29 3.37
CA LEU A 127 15.99 -11.79 4.62
C LEU A 127 16.92 -12.78 5.30
N ILE A 128 16.86 -12.82 6.63
CA ILE A 128 17.47 -13.91 7.39
C ILE A 128 16.87 -15.26 7.00
N LEU A 129 17.69 -16.32 7.01
CA LEU A 129 17.29 -17.66 6.54
C LEU A 129 15.98 -18.18 7.16
N PRO A 130 15.73 -18.04 8.48
CA PRO A 130 14.46 -18.49 9.07
C PRO A 130 13.23 -17.80 8.46
N MET A 131 13.31 -16.48 8.22
CA MET A 131 12.22 -15.72 7.61
C MET A 131 12.00 -16.14 6.16
N ARG A 132 13.08 -16.36 5.41
CA ARG A 132 12.98 -16.87 4.04
C ARG A 132 12.29 -18.24 3.98
N LEU A 133 12.61 -19.15 4.90
CA LEU A 133 11.96 -20.46 4.98
C LEU A 133 10.46 -20.33 5.31
N ILE A 134 10.10 -19.46 6.26
CA ILE A 134 8.69 -19.18 6.60
C ILE A 134 7.93 -18.67 5.37
N LEU A 135 8.47 -17.69 4.64
CA LEU A 135 7.80 -17.14 3.46
C LEU A 135 7.72 -18.13 2.30
N THR A 136 8.66 -19.08 2.22
CA THR A 136 8.67 -20.08 1.13
C THR A 136 7.74 -21.25 1.43
N HIS A 137 7.68 -21.71 2.69
CA HIS A 137 7.06 -23.00 3.05
C HIS A 137 5.81 -22.90 3.93
N SER A 138 5.31 -21.69 4.23
CA SER A 138 4.10 -21.51 5.06
C SER A 138 3.00 -20.70 4.35
N PRO A 139 1.75 -20.74 4.85
CA PRO A 139 0.67 -19.87 4.37
C PRO A 139 0.96 -18.37 4.47
N VAL A 140 1.95 -17.95 5.26
CA VAL A 140 2.42 -16.55 5.31
C VAL A 140 2.83 -16.09 3.90
N GLY A 141 3.48 -16.97 3.14
CA GLY A 141 3.99 -16.72 1.79
C GLY A 141 2.94 -16.41 0.73
N VAL A 142 1.66 -16.76 0.96
CA VAL A 142 0.59 -16.52 -0.03
C VAL A 142 0.47 -15.02 -0.33
N GLY A 143 0.40 -14.19 0.71
CA GLY A 143 0.30 -12.74 0.54
C GLY A 143 1.56 -12.12 -0.07
N PHE A 144 2.74 -12.69 0.21
CA PHE A 144 4.00 -12.23 -0.40
C PHE A 144 4.07 -12.55 -1.90
N ARG A 145 3.53 -13.70 -2.31
CA ARG A 145 3.40 -14.04 -3.73
C ARG A 145 2.40 -13.13 -4.44
N ASP A 146 1.27 -12.82 -3.82
CA ASP A 146 0.30 -11.87 -4.37
C ASP A 146 0.88 -10.45 -4.48
N HIS A 147 1.64 -9.99 -3.49
CA HIS A 147 2.41 -8.75 -3.62
C HIS A 147 3.38 -8.80 -4.80
N PHE A 148 4.09 -9.92 -4.99
CA PHE A 148 5.04 -10.05 -6.10
C PHE A 148 4.37 -9.96 -7.46
N GLU A 149 3.24 -10.64 -7.68
CA GLU A 149 2.49 -10.55 -8.94
C GLU A 149 1.91 -9.14 -9.13
N GLY A 150 1.39 -8.52 -8.06
CA GLY A 150 0.97 -7.12 -8.07
C GLY A 150 2.09 -6.15 -8.45
N GLU A 151 3.31 -6.34 -7.91
CA GLU A 151 4.48 -5.52 -8.27
C GLU A 151 4.79 -5.60 -9.78
N LYS A 152 4.67 -6.78 -10.41
CA LYS A 152 4.88 -6.93 -11.86
C LYS A 152 3.84 -6.17 -12.67
N VAL A 153 2.56 -6.24 -12.27
CA VAL A 153 1.47 -5.50 -12.90
C VAL A 153 1.71 -3.99 -12.81
N ILE A 154 2.14 -3.51 -11.64
CA ILE A 154 2.44 -2.09 -11.41
C ILE A 154 3.63 -1.64 -12.27
N ARG A 155 4.72 -2.41 -12.29
CA ARG A 155 5.93 -2.06 -13.06
C ARG A 155 5.67 -1.99 -14.57
N SER A 156 4.82 -2.87 -15.09
CA SER A 156 4.44 -2.89 -16.51
C SER A 156 3.32 -1.90 -16.87
N SER A 157 2.80 -1.15 -15.90
CA SER A 157 1.63 -0.28 -16.11
C SER A 157 1.92 0.95 -16.97
N GLY A 158 3.18 1.44 -16.99
CA GLY A 158 3.53 2.74 -17.58
C GLY A 158 3.07 3.95 -16.76
N LEU A 159 2.66 3.75 -15.50
CA LEU A 159 2.34 4.80 -14.53
C LEU A 159 3.60 5.32 -13.83
N ASP A 160 3.48 6.49 -13.21
CA ASP A 160 4.46 7.06 -12.28
C ASP A 160 4.30 6.36 -10.92
N TRP A 161 4.86 5.15 -10.82
CA TRP A 161 4.65 4.29 -9.66
C TRP A 161 5.78 4.40 -8.62
N THR A 162 5.43 4.18 -7.34
CA THR A 162 6.37 3.92 -6.25
C THR A 162 5.89 2.70 -5.47
N ILE A 163 6.77 1.71 -5.26
CA ILE A 163 6.46 0.50 -4.47
C ILE A 163 7.23 0.56 -3.16
N VAL A 164 6.56 0.92 -2.06
CA VAL A 164 7.20 1.04 -0.75
C VAL A 164 7.20 -0.33 -0.06
N LYS A 165 8.38 -0.84 0.31
CA LYS A 165 8.58 -2.18 0.88
C LYS A 165 9.05 -2.07 2.33
N PRO A 166 8.18 -1.76 3.29
CA PRO A 166 8.59 -1.65 4.68
C PRO A 166 9.12 -2.98 5.22
N ALA A 167 10.08 -2.87 6.12
CA ALA A 167 10.42 -3.93 7.06
C ALA A 167 9.25 -4.25 8.00
N MET A 168 9.48 -5.04 9.05
CA MET A 168 8.39 -5.50 9.92
C MET A 168 7.58 -4.33 10.50
N LEU A 169 6.29 -4.26 10.14
CA LEU A 169 5.40 -3.18 10.56
C LEU A 169 5.08 -3.25 12.05
N LYS A 170 5.40 -2.19 12.79
CA LYS A 170 5.07 -2.00 14.20
C LYS A 170 4.14 -0.81 14.39
N ASP A 171 3.42 -0.82 15.50
CA ASP A 171 2.71 0.37 15.97
C ASP A 171 3.66 1.20 16.84
N GLY A 172 3.61 2.51 16.68
CA GLY A 172 4.51 3.44 17.35
C GLY A 172 4.52 4.81 16.69
N GLU A 173 5.19 5.76 17.33
CA GLU A 173 5.30 7.13 16.85
C GLU A 173 6.05 7.22 15.52
N ARG A 174 5.78 8.29 14.78
CA ARG A 174 6.47 8.59 13.53
C ARG A 174 7.95 8.85 13.79
N LYS A 175 8.80 8.21 13.00
CA LYS A 175 10.25 8.37 12.97
C LYS A 175 10.74 8.73 11.58
N GLU A 176 12.01 9.09 11.49
CA GLU A 176 12.68 9.28 10.21
C GLU A 176 12.84 7.94 9.48
N VAL A 177 12.38 7.89 8.24
CA VAL A 177 12.45 6.70 7.39
C VAL A 177 13.79 6.63 6.66
N LYS A 178 14.47 5.49 6.75
CA LYS A 178 15.70 5.20 5.99
C LYS A 178 15.41 4.30 4.80
N LEU A 179 16.06 4.61 3.67
CA LEU A 179 15.94 3.89 2.40
C LEU A 179 17.11 2.92 2.23
N TRP A 180 16.82 1.65 1.92
CA TRP A 180 17.82 0.58 1.78
C TRP A 180 17.92 0.02 0.35
N GLY A 181 17.55 0.85 -0.63
CA GLY A 181 17.42 0.46 -2.03
C GLY A 181 16.34 -0.61 -2.25
N GLU A 182 16.27 -1.15 -3.46
CA GLU A 182 15.23 -2.12 -3.83
C GLU A 182 15.39 -3.49 -3.18
N GLN A 183 16.64 -3.87 -2.90
CA GLN A 183 16.97 -5.18 -2.35
C GLN A 183 16.99 -5.20 -0.81
N GLY A 184 17.08 -4.05 -0.14
CA GLY A 184 17.21 -4.00 1.33
C GLY A 184 18.58 -4.44 1.85
N LYS A 185 19.65 -4.30 1.05
CA LYS A 185 20.98 -4.79 1.41
C LYS A 185 21.54 -4.02 2.62
N GLY A 186 21.98 -4.74 3.64
CA GLY A 186 22.60 -4.16 4.84
C GLY A 186 21.63 -3.67 5.91
N ILE A 187 20.32 -3.90 5.74
CA ILE A 187 19.26 -3.40 6.64
C ILE A 187 19.30 -3.98 8.08
N GLY A 188 20.11 -5.00 8.32
CA GLY A 188 20.26 -5.68 9.61
C GLY A 188 19.36 -6.92 9.74
N MET A 189 19.40 -7.56 10.92
CA MET A 189 18.78 -8.88 11.13
C MET A 189 17.26 -8.84 11.38
N MET A 190 16.78 -7.84 12.13
CA MET A 190 15.36 -7.70 12.48
C MET A 190 14.88 -6.26 12.30
N PRO A 191 14.92 -5.73 11.06
CA PRO A 191 14.48 -4.37 10.81
C PRO A 191 12.96 -4.23 11.02
N SER A 192 12.54 -3.03 11.42
CA SER A 192 11.14 -2.67 11.54
C SER A 192 10.86 -1.29 10.96
N ALA A 193 9.59 -1.00 10.72
CA ALA A 193 9.10 0.32 10.38
C ALA A 193 7.81 0.58 11.16
N ASN A 194 7.69 1.70 11.85
CA ASN A 194 6.45 2.12 12.47
C ASN A 194 5.43 2.48 11.38
N ARG A 195 4.17 2.05 11.52
CA ARG A 195 3.11 2.33 10.54
C ARG A 195 2.91 3.83 10.32
N ALA A 196 3.12 4.65 11.35
CA ALA A 196 3.05 6.11 11.24
C ALA A 196 4.15 6.68 10.33
N SER A 197 5.38 6.16 10.41
CA SER A 197 6.49 6.53 9.53
C SER A 197 6.24 6.09 8.10
N VAL A 198 5.73 4.86 7.92
CA VAL A 198 5.34 4.34 6.60
C VAL A 198 4.23 5.18 5.98
N ALA A 199 3.19 5.53 6.74
CA ALA A 199 2.12 6.41 6.27
C ALA A 199 2.66 7.78 5.84
N GLY A 200 3.51 8.39 6.67
CA GLY A 200 4.22 9.62 6.35
C GLY A 200 4.99 9.54 5.03
N PHE A 201 5.72 8.45 4.82
CA PHE A 201 6.51 8.25 3.61
C PHE A 201 5.64 7.97 2.37
N LEU A 202 4.55 7.21 2.50
CA LEU A 202 3.59 7.00 1.40
C LEU A 202 2.98 8.32 0.91
N VAL A 203 2.62 9.22 1.83
CA VAL A 203 2.13 10.56 1.48
C VAL A 203 3.22 11.40 0.81
N GLN A 204 4.46 11.36 1.32
CA GLN A 204 5.59 12.04 0.65
C GLN A 204 5.81 11.53 -0.79
N CYS A 205 5.71 10.22 -1.01
CA CYS A 205 5.81 9.66 -2.36
C CYS A 205 4.68 10.15 -3.28
N ALA A 206 3.47 10.38 -2.75
CA ALA A 206 2.37 10.95 -3.52
C ALA A 206 2.59 12.43 -3.87
N GLU A 207 3.28 13.18 -2.99
CA GLU A 207 3.57 14.62 -3.16
C GLU A 207 4.72 14.93 -4.13
N SER A 208 5.64 13.99 -4.37
CA SER A 208 6.87 14.26 -5.11
C SER A 208 7.24 13.18 -6.11
N ASP A 209 7.75 13.58 -7.28
CA ASP A 209 8.22 12.67 -8.33
C ASP A 209 9.60 12.06 -8.08
N LYS A 210 10.27 12.46 -7.00
CA LYS A 210 11.59 11.95 -6.58
C LYS A 210 11.64 10.42 -6.50
N TRP A 211 10.52 9.77 -6.16
CA TRP A 211 10.44 8.33 -5.93
C TRP A 211 9.69 7.58 -7.04
N ASN A 212 9.47 8.20 -8.20
CA ASN A 212 8.85 7.51 -9.33
C ASN A 212 9.82 6.45 -9.89
N GLY A 213 9.27 5.29 -10.26
CA GLY A 213 10.01 4.19 -10.87
C GLY A 213 10.91 3.40 -9.91
N ILE A 214 10.79 3.60 -8.60
CA ILE A 214 11.60 2.87 -7.60
C ILE A 214 10.75 2.07 -6.62
N ALA A 215 11.34 0.99 -6.09
CA ALA A 215 10.70 0.09 -5.15
C ALA A 215 11.48 -0.05 -3.83
N PRO A 216 11.64 1.03 -3.04
CA PRO A 216 12.57 1.04 -1.93
C PRO A 216 12.10 0.17 -0.76
N VAL A 217 13.05 -0.57 -0.17
CA VAL A 217 12.94 -1.14 1.16
C VAL A 217 13.15 -0.03 2.20
N ILE A 218 12.26 0.03 3.19
CA ILE A 218 12.29 1.07 4.23
C ILE A 218 12.26 0.51 5.66
N ALA A 219 12.95 1.20 6.58
CA ALA A 219 12.96 0.92 8.02
C ALA A 219 13.18 2.21 8.84
N ASP A 220 12.88 2.15 10.14
CA ASP A 220 13.03 3.24 11.11
C ASP A 220 13.45 2.78 12.52
#